data_AF-A0A9X1HTA3-F1
#
_entry.id   AF-A0A9X1HTA3-F1
#
_cell.length_a   1.000
_cell.length_b   1.000
_cell.length_c   1.000
_cell.angle_alpha   90.00
_cell.angle_beta   90.00
_cell.angle_gamma   90.00
#
_symmetry.space_group_name_H-M   'P 1'
#
loop_
_entity.id
_entity.type
_entity.pdbx_description
1 polymer ?
#
loop_
_entity_poly.entity_id
_entity_poly.type
_entity_poly.pdbx_seq_one_letter_code
_entity_poly.pdbx_strand_id
1 'polypeptide(L)' 'MKRIVITVMSVFLVGLIAVSCGPKPQYKTAQGKKKLKYYNDIQYDRNKVTDFKKWN' A
#
# COMPACT_ATOMS: atom_id res chain seq x y z
N MET A 1 12.96 -23.75 23.51
CA MET A 1 11.63 -23.22 23.10
C MET A 1 11.64 -21.74 22.72
N LYS A 2 12.00 -20.80 23.61
CA LYS A 2 12.00 -19.35 23.31
C LYS A 2 12.79 -18.96 22.04
N ARG A 3 13.98 -19.55 21.84
CA ARG A 3 14.80 -19.30 20.64
C ARG A 3 14.14 -19.79 19.35
N ILE A 4 13.48 -20.94 19.38
CA ILE A 4 12.78 -21.51 18.21
C ILE A 4 11.58 -20.62 17.84
N VAL A 5 10.81 -20.16 18.83
CA VAL A 5 9.68 -19.25 18.60
C VAL A 5 10.16 -17.94 17.96
N ILE A 6 11.26 -17.37 18.45
CA ILE A 6 11.85 -16.15 17.88
C ILE A 6 12.28 -16.36 16.42
N THR A 7 12.96 -17.47 16.13
CA THR A 7 13.39 -17.80 14.76
C THR A 7 12.20 -17.99 13.80
N VAL A 8 11.15 -18.69 14.24
CA VAL A 8 9.93 -18.89 13.43
C VAL A 8 9.24 -17.55 13.17
N MET A 9 9.12 -16.69 14.18
CA MET A 9 8.54 -15.36 14.03
C MET A 9 9.35 -14.44 13.12
N SER A 10 10.69 -14.48 13.19
CA SER A 10 11.53 -13.69 12.30
C SER A 10 11.40 -14.13 10.84
N VAL A 11 11.36 -15.45 10.58
CA VAL A 11 11.19 -15.97 9.21
C VAL A 11 9.82 -15.60 8.66
N PHE A 12 8.78 -15.71 9.47
CA PHE A 12 7.42 -15.33 9.07
C PHE A 12 7.31 -13.84 8.73
N LEU A 13 7.89 -12.97 9.57
CA LEU A 13 7.89 -11.53 9.33
C LEU A 13 8.62 -11.15 8.03
N VAL A 14 9.79 -11.75 7.77
CA VAL A 14 10.54 -11.52 6.53
C VAL A 14 9.75 -12.00 5.32
N GLY A 15 9.06 -13.15 5.42
CA GLY A 15 8.16 -13.65 4.38
C GLY A 15 7.04 -12.68 4.03
N LEU A 16 6.39 -12.09 5.03
CA LEU A 16 5.32 -11.10 4.81
C LEU A 16 5.81 -9.83 4.12
N ILE A 17 7.00 -9.35 4.48
CA ILE A 17 7.59 -8.15 3.85
C ILE A 17 7.94 -8.45 2.39
N ALA A 18 8.46 -9.64 2.08
CA ALA A 18 8.78 -10.02 0.71
C ALA A 18 7.55 -10.05 -0.22
N VAL A 19 6.39 -10.47 0.28
CA VAL A 19 5.13 -10.47 -0.49
C VAL A 19 4.61 -9.05 -0.77
N SER A 20 4.98 -8.06 0.04
CA SER A 20 4.52 -6.67 -0.12
C SER A 20 5.14 -5.91 -1.31
N CYS A 21 6.25 -6.41 -1.87
CA CYS A 21 6.95 -5.80 -3.01
C CYS A 21 6.43 -6.26 -4.40
N GLY A 22 5.33 -7.00 -4.44
CA GLY A 22 4.74 -7.50 -5.68
C GLY A 22 4.03 -6.43 -6.53
N PRO A 23 3.70 -6.75 -7.80
CA PRO A 23 2.94 -5.85 -8.66
C PRO A 23 1.59 -5.51 -8.02
N LYS A 24 1.18 -4.24 -8.12
CA LYS A 24 -0.09 -3.73 -7.59
C LYS A 24 -1.16 -3.65 -8.70
N PRO A 25 -1.82 -4.77 -9.08
CA PRO A 25 -2.76 -4.80 -10.20
C PRO A 25 -3.92 -3.82 -10.00
N GLN A 26 -4.27 -3.51 -8.76
CA GLN A 26 -5.30 -2.52 -8.43
C GLN A 26 -5.04 -1.14 -9.04
N TYR A 27 -3.79 -0.76 -9.33
CA TYR A 27 -3.48 0.54 -9.95
C TYR A 27 -3.46 0.51 -11.48
N LYS A 28 -3.72 -0.64 -12.10
CA LYS A 28 -3.82 -0.74 -13.56
C LYS A 28 -5.20 -0.32 -14.09
N THR A 29 -6.24 -0.46 -13.28
CA THR A 29 -7.61 -0.07 -13.64
C THR A 29 -7.80 1.44 -13.58
N ALA A 30 -8.78 1.97 -14.32
CA ALA A 30 -9.09 3.41 -14.31
C ALA A 30 -9.45 3.91 -12.90
N GLN A 31 -10.25 3.15 -12.16
CA GLN A 31 -10.59 3.43 -10.76
C GLN A 31 -9.34 3.40 -9.85
N GLY A 32 -8.47 2.42 -10.09
CA GLY A 32 -7.18 2.26 -9.42
C GLY A 32 -6.29 3.47 -9.51
N LYS A 33 -6.07 3.97 -10.74
CA LYS A 33 -5.24 5.14 -11.02
C LYS A 33 -5.79 6.40 -10.34
N LYS A 34 -7.12 6.58 -10.33
CA LYS A 34 -7.77 7.71 -9.66
C LYS A 34 -7.53 7.70 -8.15
N LYS A 35 -7.66 6.54 -7.51
CA LYS A 35 -7.34 6.38 -6.09
C LYS A 35 -5.86 6.62 -5.82
N LEU A 36 -4.97 6.06 -6.63
CA LEU A 36 -3.53 6.26 -6.50
C LEU A 36 -3.15 7.74 -6.59
N LYS A 37 -3.72 8.48 -7.57
CA LYS A 37 -3.51 9.92 -7.70
C LYS A 37 -3.94 10.67 -6.43
N TYR A 38 -5.16 10.42 -5.95
CA TYR A 38 -5.66 11.04 -4.72
C TYR A 38 -4.74 10.82 -3.52
N TYR A 39 -4.31 9.57 -3.29
CA TYR A 39 -3.39 9.28 -2.18
C TYR A 39 -2.02 9.94 -2.36
N ASN A 40 -1.48 9.94 -3.58
CA ASN A 40 -0.22 10.62 -3.86
C ASN A 40 -0.32 12.14 -3.65
N ASP A 41 -1.44 12.76 -4.04
CA ASP A 41 -1.65 14.18 -3.85
C ASP A 41 -1.66 14.55 -2.35
N ILE A 42 -2.20 13.69 -1.49
CA ILE A 42 -2.11 13.80 -0.02
C ILE A 42 -0.68 13.57 0.48
N GLN A 43 -0.03 12.49 0.04
CA GLN A 43 1.29 12.07 0.57
C GLN A 43 2.40 13.07 0.26
N TYR A 44 2.33 13.73 -0.89
CA TYR A 44 3.37 14.64 -1.37
C TYR A 44 2.98 16.11 -1.23
N ASP A 45 1.92 16.40 -0.46
CA ASP A 45 1.39 17.75 -0.23
C ASP A 45 1.26 18.57 -1.53
N ARG A 46 0.86 17.89 -2.61
CA ARG A 46 0.61 18.52 -3.91
C ARG A 46 -0.79 19.14 -3.87
N ASN A 47 -0.96 20.18 -3.07
CA ASN A 47 -2.12 21.08 -3.01
C ASN A 47 -2.83 21.20 -4.39
N LYS A 48 -4.14 21.00 -4.58
CA LYS A 48 -5.33 21.31 -3.78
C LYS A 48 -6.30 20.13 -3.82
N VAL A 49 -6.74 19.64 -2.66
CA VAL A 49 -7.81 18.64 -2.54
C VAL A 49 -9.17 19.32 -2.80
N THR A 50 -9.38 19.86 -4.00
CA THR A 50 -10.67 20.47 -4.41
C THR A 50 -11.53 19.53 -5.25
N ASP A 51 -10.95 18.47 -5.82
CA ASP A 51 -11.65 17.61 -6.80
C ASP A 51 -12.08 16.24 -6.28
N PHE A 52 -11.90 15.93 -4.98
CA PHE A 52 -12.46 14.70 -4.40
C PHE A 52 -13.97 14.83 -4.09
N LYS A 53 -14.60 15.96 -4.41
CA LYS A 53 -16.06 16.11 -4.32
C LYS A 53 -16.69 15.65 -5.63
N LYS A 54 -17.10 14.38 -5.64
CA LYS A 54 -18.22 13.76 -6.40
C LYS A 54 -17.81 12.40 -6.97
N TRP A 55 -17.69 11.44 -6.07
CA TRP A 55 -17.81 10.02 -6.37
C TRP A 55 -19.01 9.49 -5.59
N ASN A 56 -20.20 9.97 -5.98
CA ASN A 56 -21.47 9.29 -5.72
C ASN A 56 -21.88 8.67 -7.05
#